data_AF-A0A2H6GMV3-F1
#
_entry.id   AF-A0A2H6GMV3-F1
#
_cell.length_a   1.000
_cell.length_b   1.000
_cell.length_c   1.000
_cell.angle_alpha   90.00
_cell.angle_beta   90.00
_cell.angle_gamma   90.00
#
_symmetry.space_group_name_H-M   'P 1'
#
loop_
_entity.id
_entity.type
_entity.pdbx_description
1 polymer ?
#
loop_
_entity_poly.entity_id
_entity_poly.type
_entity_poly.pdbx_seq_one_letter_code
_entity_poly.pdbx_strand_id
1 'polypeptide(L)'
;MVVLRLLLSLCLLLGWSFPASAHMGRTITFLCPTGTLNEVAANMTAAYMGEQMARNVKVVAHDGTIRCLDGIRDHEAPMALVPEDRWPGDDEALVRVGDSLQVAGTVFVLVMGREAAGRLQFSLVPQYLLRLENVLSGMDISTGLEKAGNGEGARKIALDLLREADLL
;
A
#
# COMPACT_ATOMS: atom_id res chain seq x y z
N MET A 1 29.25 -23.94 23.43
CA MET A 1 28.01 -23.21 23.82
C MET A 1 28.25 -21.83 24.47
N VAL A 2 29.45 -21.23 24.38
CA VAL A 2 29.74 -19.90 24.98
C VAL A 2 29.79 -18.79 23.91
N VAL A 3 30.17 -19.12 22.68
CA VAL A 3 30.35 -18.15 21.58
C VAL A 3 29.04 -17.48 21.14
N LEU A 4 27.91 -18.20 21.18
CA LEU A 4 26.61 -17.69 20.74
C LEU A 4 26.03 -16.61 21.67
N ARG A 5 26.35 -16.67 22.97
CA ARG A 5 25.87 -15.67 23.95
C ARG A 5 26.62 -14.34 23.87
N LEU A 6 27.88 -14.36 23.40
CA LEU A 6 28.69 -13.15 23.21
C LEU A 6 28.21 -12.32 22.02
N LEU A 7 27.73 -12.97 20.95
CA LEU A 7 27.19 -12.29 19.76
C LEU A 7 25.88 -11.55 20.04
N LEU A 8 24.95 -12.16 20.77
CA LEU A 8 23.68 -11.52 21.18
C LEU A 8 23.89 -10.31 22.09
N SER A 9 24.89 -10.36 22.95
CA SER A 9 25.20 -9.26 23.88
C SER A 9 25.89 -8.08 23.18
N LEU A 10 26.64 -8.36 22.11
CA LEU A 10 27.34 -7.33 21.32
C LEU A 10 26.37 -6.53 20.42
N CYS A 11 25.33 -7.16 19.88
CA CYS A 11 24.30 -6.48 19.08
C CYS A 11 23.47 -5.48 19.89
N LEU A 12 23.23 -5.76 21.18
CA LEU A 12 22.49 -4.86 22.07
C LEU A 12 23.32 -3.66 22.54
N LEU A 13 24.65 -3.77 22.55
CA LEU A 13 25.57 -2.73 23.02
C LEU A 13 25.99 -1.73 21.93
N LEU A 14 25.82 -2.06 20.66
CA LEU A 14 26.33 -1.24 19.55
C LEU A 14 25.33 -0.20 19.00
N GLY A 15 24.11 -0.10 19.53
CA GLY A 15 23.16 0.96 19.11
C GLY A 15 22.94 1.00 17.59
N TRP A 16 23.03 -0.15 16.92
CA TRP A 16 22.76 -0.24 15.50
C TRP A 16 21.25 -0.19 15.31
N SER A 17 20.75 1.02 15.15
CA SER A 17 19.57 1.26 14.33
C SER A 17 19.85 0.61 12.98
N PHE A 18 19.26 -0.56 12.74
CA PHE A 18 19.28 -1.13 11.40
C PHE A 18 18.64 -0.09 10.48
N PRO A 19 19.32 0.36 9.40
CA PRO A 19 18.65 1.17 8.41
C PRO A 19 17.49 0.35 7.83
N ALA A 20 16.36 1.04 7.68
CA ALA A 20 15.09 0.52 7.22
C ALA A 20 15.23 -0.39 5.98
N SER A 21 14.47 -1.48 6.01
CA SER A 21 13.95 -2.20 4.85
C SER A 21 14.94 -2.70 3.79
N ALA A 22 15.72 -3.73 4.13
CA ALA A 22 16.19 -4.68 3.13
C ALA A 22 15.00 -5.56 2.67
N HIS A 23 14.27 -5.12 1.65
CA HIS A 23 13.15 -5.89 1.07
C HIS A 23 13.66 -7.19 0.40
N MET A 24 13.85 -8.25 1.19
CA MET A 24 14.19 -9.58 0.66
C MET A 24 12.90 -10.35 0.32
N GLY A 25 12.38 -10.13 -0.89
CA GLY A 25 11.20 -10.85 -1.40
C GLY A 25 10.82 -10.45 -2.83
N ARG A 26 9.96 -11.27 -3.48
CA ARG A 26 9.35 -10.89 -4.76
C ARG A 26 8.57 -9.59 -4.60
N THR A 27 8.66 -8.70 -5.60
CA THR A 27 7.87 -7.46 -5.64
C THR A 27 6.40 -7.81 -5.83
N ILE A 28 5.53 -7.17 -5.05
CA ILE A 28 4.07 -7.31 -5.16
C ILE A 28 3.56 -6.21 -6.09
N THR A 29 2.92 -6.59 -7.19
CA THR A 29 2.23 -5.62 -8.06
C THR A 29 0.96 -5.14 -7.39
N PHE A 30 0.68 -3.84 -7.47
CA PHE A 30 -0.51 -3.20 -6.91
C PHE A 30 -1.13 -2.31 -7.99
N LEU A 31 -2.36 -2.59 -8.39
CA LEU A 31 -2.99 -1.87 -9.50
C LEU A 31 -3.78 -0.66 -9.01
N CYS A 32 -3.92 0.34 -9.87
CA CYS A 32 -4.86 1.44 -9.66
C CYS A 32 -5.31 2.01 -11.01
N PRO A 33 -6.50 2.62 -11.09
CA PRO A 33 -6.89 3.37 -12.27
C PRO A 33 -6.02 4.63 -12.40
N THR A 34 -5.69 5.03 -13.62
CA THR A 34 -4.97 6.27 -13.92
C THR A 34 -5.68 7.49 -13.32
N GLY A 35 -4.89 8.48 -12.90
CA GLY A 35 -5.36 9.72 -12.33
C GLY A 35 -4.58 10.10 -11.08
N THR A 36 -4.23 11.39 -10.96
CA THR A 36 -3.32 11.89 -9.92
C THR A 36 -3.72 11.45 -8.50
N LEU A 37 -4.99 11.61 -8.14
CA LEU A 37 -5.49 11.20 -6.83
C LEU A 37 -5.42 9.68 -6.62
N ASN A 38 -5.84 8.90 -7.62
CA ASN A 38 -5.83 7.43 -7.57
C ASN A 38 -4.40 6.91 -7.38
N GLU A 39 -3.45 7.47 -8.14
CA GLU A 39 -2.05 7.08 -8.08
C GLU A 39 -1.42 7.49 -6.74
N VAL A 40 -1.72 8.69 -6.21
CA VAL A 40 -1.22 9.10 -4.89
C VAL A 40 -1.80 8.20 -3.80
N ALA A 41 -3.11 7.95 -3.79
CA ALA A 41 -3.77 7.06 -2.83
C ALA A 41 -3.22 5.62 -2.89
N ALA A 42 -3.02 5.09 -4.11
CA ALA A 42 -2.44 3.78 -4.33
C ALA A 42 -0.99 3.71 -3.88
N ASN A 43 -0.17 4.75 -4.13
CA ASN A 43 1.22 4.79 -3.68
C ASN A 43 1.32 4.93 -2.16
N MET A 44 0.45 5.68 -1.49
CA MET A 44 0.42 5.73 -0.03
C MET A 44 0.06 4.36 0.56
N THR A 45 -0.98 3.72 0.02
CA THR A 45 -1.42 2.39 0.44
C THR A 45 -0.31 1.36 0.22
N ALA A 46 0.29 1.33 -0.97
CA ALA A 46 1.35 0.40 -1.33
C ALA A 46 2.61 0.61 -0.51
N ALA A 47 3.05 1.85 -0.29
CA ALA A 47 4.25 2.14 0.50
C ALA A 47 4.05 1.73 1.96
N TYR A 48 2.91 2.10 2.55
CA TYR A 48 2.60 1.73 3.93
C TYR A 48 2.50 0.21 4.11
N MET A 49 1.74 -0.48 3.25
CA MET A 49 1.65 -1.94 3.25
C MET A 49 3.02 -2.60 3.03
N GLY A 50 3.82 -2.08 2.11
CA GLY A 50 5.16 -2.59 1.82
C GLY A 50 6.09 -2.52 3.02
N GLU A 51 6.03 -1.41 3.77
CA GLU A 51 6.77 -1.27 5.03
C GLU A 51 6.29 -2.28 6.07
N GLN A 52 4.98 -2.36 6.34
CA GLN A 52 4.44 -3.30 7.33
C GLN A 52 4.72 -4.78 6.99
N MET A 53 4.79 -5.11 5.69
CA MET A 53 5.05 -6.47 5.23
C MET A 53 6.54 -6.78 5.03
N ALA A 54 7.43 -5.79 5.16
CA ALA A 54 8.83 -5.87 4.71
C ALA A 54 8.95 -6.38 3.25
N ARG A 55 8.14 -5.80 2.35
CA ARG A 55 8.05 -6.16 0.92
C ARG A 55 8.08 -4.91 0.04
N ASN A 56 8.67 -5.06 -1.15
CA ASN A 56 8.52 -4.05 -2.18
C ASN A 56 7.13 -4.20 -2.82
N VAL A 57 6.31 -3.15 -2.76
CA VAL A 57 5.01 -3.08 -3.43
C VAL A 57 5.09 -2.03 -4.53
N LYS A 58 4.90 -2.45 -5.78
CA LYS A 58 5.00 -1.58 -6.96
C LYS A 58 3.62 -1.24 -7.48
N VAL A 59 3.31 0.05 -7.51
CA VAL A 59 2.08 0.56 -8.14
C VAL A 59 2.20 0.54 -9.66
N VAL A 60 1.17 0.04 -10.34
CA VAL A 60 1.01 0.07 -11.79
C VAL A 60 -0.36 0.65 -12.12
N ALA A 61 -0.38 1.75 -12.86
CA ALA A 61 -1.61 2.40 -13.27
C ALA A 61 -2.15 1.81 -14.59
N HIS A 62 -3.47 1.66 -14.69
CA HIS A 62 -4.15 1.24 -15.91
C HIS A 62 -5.32 2.15 -16.26
N ASP A 63 -5.75 2.14 -17.52
CA ASP A 63 -6.85 2.96 -18.03
C ASP A 63 -8.22 2.47 -17.52
N GLY A 64 -8.52 2.83 -16.28
CA GLY A 64 -9.82 2.63 -15.64
C GLY A 64 -9.91 1.41 -14.74
N THR A 65 -10.94 1.43 -13.89
CA THR A 65 -11.18 0.43 -12.84
C THR A 65 -11.30 -0.98 -13.41
N ILE A 66 -12.06 -1.17 -14.49
CA ILE A 66 -12.32 -2.49 -15.08
C ILE A 66 -11.01 -3.19 -15.47
N ARG A 67 -10.08 -2.48 -16.10
CA ARG A 67 -8.78 -3.08 -16.48
C ARG A 67 -7.96 -3.51 -15.26
N CYS A 68 -8.02 -2.77 -14.15
CA CYS A 68 -7.36 -3.18 -12.90
C CYS A 68 -7.99 -4.45 -12.33
N LEU A 69 -9.33 -4.56 -12.34
CA LEU A 69 -10.04 -5.72 -11.85
C LEU A 69 -9.74 -6.96 -12.71
N ASP A 70 -9.74 -6.80 -14.03
CA ASP A 70 -9.36 -7.86 -14.97
C ASP A 70 -7.90 -8.28 -14.77
N GLY A 71 -6.99 -7.33 -14.50
CA GLY A 71 -5.60 -7.67 -14.15
C GLY A 71 -5.46 -8.51 -12.88
N ILE A 72 -6.40 -8.41 -11.92
CA ILE A 72 -6.44 -9.32 -10.78
C ILE A 72 -6.97 -10.70 -11.20
N ARG A 73 -8.03 -10.76 -12.00
CA ARG A 73 -8.62 -12.01 -12.52
C ARG A 73 -7.62 -12.80 -13.37
N ASP A 74 -6.80 -12.09 -14.14
CA ASP A 74 -5.75 -12.65 -15.00
C ASP A 74 -4.43 -12.91 -14.23
N HIS A 75 -4.43 -12.76 -12.90
CA HIS A 75 -3.29 -12.96 -12.01
C HIS A 75 -2.05 -12.09 -12.30
N GLU A 76 -2.21 -10.95 -12.97
CA GLU A 76 -1.15 -9.95 -13.18
C GLU A 76 -0.74 -9.28 -11.86
N ALA A 77 -1.71 -9.10 -10.96
CA ALA A 77 -1.52 -8.56 -9.63
C ALA A 77 -2.48 -9.22 -8.62
N PRO A 78 -2.11 -9.33 -7.34
CA PRO A 78 -3.02 -9.83 -6.32
C PRO A 78 -4.11 -8.82 -5.94
N MET A 79 -3.90 -7.52 -6.14
CA MET A 79 -4.78 -6.47 -5.59
C MET A 79 -4.75 -5.16 -6.39
N ALA A 80 -5.79 -4.35 -6.17
CA ALA A 80 -5.92 -3.00 -6.70
C ALA A 80 -6.60 -2.07 -5.68
N LEU A 81 -6.25 -0.79 -5.71
CA LEU A 81 -7.05 0.26 -5.07
C LEU A 81 -7.93 0.93 -6.13
N VAL A 82 -9.23 0.97 -5.91
CA VAL A 82 -10.20 1.53 -6.86
C VAL A 82 -11.18 2.46 -6.16
N PRO A 83 -11.70 3.51 -6.84
CA PRO A 83 -12.80 4.31 -6.31
C PRO A 83 -14.03 3.45 -6.02
N GLU A 84 -14.65 3.64 -4.85
CA GLU A 84 -15.79 2.82 -4.40
C GLU A 84 -17.01 2.96 -5.33
N ASP A 85 -17.25 4.15 -5.88
CA ASP A 85 -18.31 4.43 -6.86
C ASP A 85 -18.13 3.67 -8.19
N ARG A 86 -16.95 3.11 -8.43
CA ARG A 86 -16.61 2.31 -9.62
C ARG A 86 -16.42 0.83 -9.32
N TRP A 87 -16.58 0.41 -8.07
CA TRP A 87 -16.46 -0.99 -7.67
C TRP A 87 -17.79 -1.73 -7.91
N PRO A 88 -17.85 -2.75 -8.81
CA PRO A 88 -19.08 -3.48 -9.09
C PRO A 88 -19.58 -4.39 -7.94
N GLY A 89 -18.82 -4.53 -6.86
CA GLY A 89 -19.10 -5.45 -5.76
C GLY A 89 -18.33 -6.77 -5.86
N ASP A 90 -18.35 -7.54 -4.78
CA ASP A 90 -17.66 -8.83 -4.68
C ASP A 90 -18.23 -9.85 -5.69
N ASP A 91 -17.35 -10.70 -6.20
CA ASP A 91 -17.71 -11.81 -7.09
C ASP A 91 -16.91 -13.09 -6.75
N GLU A 92 -16.99 -14.12 -7.58
CA GLU A 92 -16.29 -15.39 -7.34
C GLU A 92 -14.76 -15.23 -7.30
N ALA A 93 -14.21 -14.30 -8.09
CA ALA A 93 -12.77 -14.07 -8.23
C ALA A 93 -12.24 -12.93 -7.35
N LEU A 94 -13.07 -11.94 -7.02
CA LEU A 94 -12.66 -10.69 -6.37
C LEU A 94 -13.42 -10.45 -5.07
N VAL A 95 -12.70 -9.91 -4.09
CA VAL A 95 -13.25 -9.52 -2.80
C VAL A 95 -12.72 -8.15 -2.40
N ARG A 96 -13.59 -7.34 -1.80
CA ARG A 96 -13.19 -6.19 -1.00
C ARG A 96 -12.43 -6.67 0.24
N VAL A 97 -11.34 -5.99 0.57
CA VAL A 97 -10.51 -6.26 1.74
C VAL A 97 -10.48 -5.04 2.65
N GLY A 98 -10.95 -5.21 3.88
CA GLY A 98 -10.99 -4.15 4.87
C GLY A 98 -12.04 -3.07 4.59
N ASP A 99 -11.94 -2.00 5.37
CA ASP A 99 -12.81 -0.83 5.28
C ASP A 99 -12.40 0.10 4.14
N SER A 100 -13.24 1.09 3.85
CA SER A 100 -12.96 2.06 2.80
C SER A 100 -11.86 3.01 3.25
N LEU A 101 -11.07 3.53 2.30
CA LEU A 101 -10.04 4.53 2.56
C LEU A 101 -10.49 5.88 2.00
N GLN A 102 -10.73 6.88 2.86
CA GLN A 102 -11.08 8.21 2.42
C GLN A 102 -9.84 9.08 2.19
N VAL A 103 -9.70 9.63 0.97
CA VAL A 103 -8.54 10.44 0.55
C VAL A 103 -9.03 11.62 -0.29
N ALA A 104 -8.80 12.85 0.19
CA ALA A 104 -9.27 14.11 -0.45
C ALA A 104 -10.72 14.06 -0.95
N GLY A 105 -11.65 13.59 -0.11
CA GLY A 105 -13.08 13.53 -0.44
C GLY A 105 -13.49 12.40 -1.39
N THR A 106 -12.54 11.58 -1.87
CA THR A 106 -12.83 10.35 -2.62
C THR A 106 -12.72 9.15 -1.71
N VAL A 107 -13.65 8.21 -1.84
CA VAL A 107 -13.66 6.96 -1.08
C VAL A 107 -13.11 5.83 -1.95
N PHE A 108 -12.10 5.14 -1.45
CA PHE A 108 -11.43 4.04 -2.13
C PHE A 108 -11.72 2.71 -1.44
N VAL A 109 -11.72 1.62 -2.21
CA VAL A 109 -11.75 0.26 -1.69
C VAL A 109 -10.53 -0.51 -2.19
N LEU A 110 -9.92 -1.30 -1.30
CA LEU A 110 -8.93 -2.28 -1.69
C LEU A 110 -9.65 -3.54 -2.16
N VAL A 111 -9.42 -3.91 -3.42
CA VAL A 111 -9.92 -5.14 -4.02
C VAL A 111 -8.77 -6.12 -4.15
N MET A 112 -9.00 -7.37 -3.79
CA MET A 112 -8.02 -8.45 -3.88
C MET A 112 -8.63 -9.67 -4.56
N GLY A 113 -7.79 -10.44 -5.26
CA GLY A 113 -8.20 -11.76 -5.75
C GLY A 113 -8.52 -12.67 -4.56
N ARG A 114 -9.63 -13.42 -4.61
CA ARG A 114 -10.11 -14.26 -3.51
C ARG A 114 -9.03 -15.24 -3.00
N GLU A 115 -8.28 -15.84 -3.91
CA GLU A 115 -7.15 -16.71 -3.55
C GLU A 115 -6.03 -15.97 -2.82
N ALA A 116 -5.71 -14.74 -3.26
CA ALA A 116 -4.71 -13.91 -2.60
C ALA A 116 -5.20 -13.51 -1.20
N ALA A 117 -6.45 -13.09 -1.05
CA ALA A 117 -7.04 -12.73 0.23
C ALA A 117 -6.97 -13.87 1.26
N GLY A 118 -7.02 -15.14 0.81
CA GLY A 118 -6.84 -16.32 1.68
C GLY A 118 -5.40 -16.60 2.13
N ARG A 119 -4.38 -15.89 1.61
CA ARG A 119 -2.98 -16.15 1.96
C ARG A 119 -2.59 -15.43 3.25
N LEU A 120 -1.89 -16.15 4.13
CA LEU A 120 -1.39 -15.62 5.41
C LEU A 120 -0.62 -14.31 5.27
N GLN A 121 0.16 -14.14 4.19
CA GLN A 121 0.93 -12.92 3.94
C GLN A 121 0.08 -11.65 3.81
N PHE A 122 -1.22 -11.78 3.51
CA PHE A 122 -2.15 -10.66 3.37
C PHE A 122 -3.17 -10.59 4.51
N SER A 123 -3.08 -11.47 5.51
CA SER A 123 -4.05 -11.57 6.62
C SER A 123 -4.16 -10.28 7.45
N LEU A 124 -3.09 -9.47 7.49
CA LEU A 124 -3.03 -8.23 8.26
C LEU A 124 -3.39 -6.97 7.43
N VAL A 125 -3.69 -7.12 6.14
CA VAL A 125 -4.00 -6.00 5.25
C VAL A 125 -5.19 -5.16 5.74
N PRO A 126 -6.31 -5.76 6.22
CA PRO A 126 -7.42 -4.97 6.78
C PRO A 126 -6.98 -4.04 7.93
N GLN A 127 -6.10 -4.52 8.83
CA GLN A 127 -5.60 -3.71 9.95
C GLN A 127 -4.68 -2.59 9.47
N TYR A 128 -3.90 -2.82 8.41
CA TYR A 128 -3.07 -1.78 7.81
C TYR A 128 -3.92 -0.66 7.20
N LEU A 129 -5.00 -1.01 6.49
CA LEU A 129 -5.91 -0.02 5.91
C LEU A 129 -6.58 0.83 6.98
N LEU A 130 -7.09 0.20 8.05
CA LEU A 130 -7.71 0.92 9.18
C LEU A 130 -6.74 1.92 9.82
N ARG A 131 -5.48 1.53 10.01
CA ARG A 131 -4.46 2.43 10.58
C ARG A 131 -4.11 3.58 9.63
N LEU A 132 -4.03 3.31 8.33
CA LEU A 132 -3.77 4.32 7.32
C LEU A 132 -4.93 5.34 7.25
N GLU A 133 -6.18 4.87 7.27
CA GLU A 133 -7.38 5.72 7.25
C GLU A 133 -7.43 6.69 8.43
N ASN A 134 -7.13 6.19 9.64
CA ASN A 134 -7.10 7.02 10.85
C ASN A 134 -6.10 8.18 10.77
N VAL A 135 -5.02 8.03 10.00
CA VAL A 135 -4.03 9.08 9.81
C VAL A 135 -4.40 9.99 8.63
N LEU A 136 -4.81 9.41 7.50
CA LEU A 136 -5.11 10.18 6.28
C LEU A 136 -6.37 11.04 6.41
N SER A 137 -7.36 10.63 7.21
CA SER A 137 -8.59 11.39 7.43
C SER A 137 -8.36 12.78 8.06
N GLY A 138 -7.23 12.98 8.75
CA GLY A 138 -6.85 14.27 9.34
C GLY A 138 -5.81 15.06 8.55
N MET A 139 -5.34 14.55 7.41
CA MET A 139 -4.22 15.13 6.66
C MET A 139 -4.70 16.05 5.53
N ASP A 140 -4.14 17.25 5.44
CA ASP A 140 -4.31 18.09 4.25
C ASP A 140 -3.32 17.66 3.16
N ILE A 141 -3.83 16.93 2.18
CA ILE A 141 -3.04 16.43 1.05
C ILE A 141 -3.14 17.33 -0.19
N SER A 142 -3.87 18.44 -0.14
CA SER A 142 -4.16 19.30 -1.31
C SER A 142 -2.88 19.80 -2.01
N THR A 143 -1.92 20.29 -1.23
CA THR A 143 -0.61 20.76 -1.74
C THR A 143 0.17 19.62 -2.38
N GLY A 144 0.12 18.42 -1.81
CA GLY A 144 0.76 17.24 -2.39
C GLY A 144 0.13 16.84 -3.73
N LEU A 145 -1.20 16.86 -3.81
CA LEU A 145 -1.93 16.56 -5.04
C LEU A 145 -1.64 17.58 -6.16
N GLU A 146 -1.53 18.87 -5.82
CA GLU A 146 -1.14 19.91 -6.78
C GLU A 146 0.26 19.65 -7.35
N LYS A 147 1.24 19.37 -6.48
CA LYS A 147 2.61 19.02 -6.89
C LYS A 147 2.65 17.77 -7.78
N ALA A 148 1.86 16.75 -7.43
CA ALA A 148 1.74 15.55 -8.25
C ALA A 148 1.14 15.85 -9.63
N GLY A 149 0.11 16.70 -9.69
CA GLY A 149 -0.49 17.19 -10.94
C GLY A 149 0.49 17.99 -11.81
N ASN A 150 1.43 18.69 -11.18
CA ASN A 150 2.50 19.44 -11.84
C ASN A 150 3.73 18.58 -12.22
N GLY A 151 3.68 17.26 -12.02
CA GLY A 151 4.70 16.32 -12.51
C GLY A 151 5.76 15.90 -11.49
N GLU A 152 5.62 16.23 -10.20
CA GLU A 152 6.58 15.78 -9.16
C GLU A 152 6.56 14.25 -8.91
N GLY A 153 5.57 13.55 -9.47
CA GLY A 153 5.43 12.10 -9.40
C GLY A 153 4.65 11.63 -8.17
N ALA A 154 3.57 10.90 -8.40
CA ALA A 154 2.65 10.43 -7.35
C ALA A 154 3.35 9.63 -6.24
N ARG A 155 4.35 8.80 -6.60
CA ARG A 155 5.12 8.02 -5.63
C ARG A 155 5.92 8.89 -4.67
N LYS A 156 6.58 9.94 -5.18
CA LYS A 156 7.38 10.84 -4.34
C LYS A 156 6.47 11.53 -3.33
N ILE A 157 5.37 12.13 -3.81
CA ILE A 157 4.39 12.80 -2.96
C ILE A 157 3.80 11.88 -1.91
N ALA A 158 3.42 10.65 -2.28
CA ALA A 158 2.91 9.68 -1.32
C ALA A 158 3.91 9.36 -0.20
N LEU A 159 5.19 9.20 -0.52
CA LEU A 159 6.23 8.94 0.48
C LEU A 159 6.49 10.15 1.38
N ASP A 160 6.45 11.36 0.83
CA ASP A 160 6.64 12.58 1.60
C ASP A 160 5.47 12.77 2.59
N LEU A 161 4.23 12.60 2.13
CA LEU A 161 3.03 12.66 2.99
C LEU A 161 3.05 11.61 4.11
N LEU A 162 3.46 10.37 3.81
CA LEU A 162 3.55 9.32 4.83
C LEU A 162 4.64 9.60 5.87
N ARG A 163 5.76 10.22 5.49
CA ARG A 163 6.82 10.65 6.42
C ARG A 163 6.37 11.80 7.30
N GLU A 164 5.66 12.77 6.73
CA GLU A 164 5.04 13.87 7.50
C GLU A 164 4.06 13.36 8.56
N ALA A 165 3.50 12.17 8.35
CA ALA A 165 2.58 11.49 9.24
C ALA A 165 3.22 10.45 10.18
N ASP A 166 4.55 10.35 10.21
CA ASP A 166 5.31 9.36 10.99
C ASP A 166 4.87 7.89 10.73
N LEU A 167 4.50 7.57 9.48
CA LEU A 167 4.08 6.22 9.07
C LEU A 167 5.19 5.39 8.40
N LEU A 168 6.31 6.02 8.04
CA LEU A 168 7.49 5.41 7.41
C LEU A 168 8.78 5.83 8.12
#